data_AF-A0A662Q5B3-F1
#
_entry.id   AF-A0A662Q5B3-F1
#
_cell.length_a   1.000
_cell.length_b   1.000
_cell.length_c   1.000
_cell.angle_alpha   90.00
_cell.angle_beta   90.00
_cell.angle_gamma   90.00
#
_symmetry.space_group_name_H-M   'P 1'
#
loop_
_entity.id
_entity.type
_entity.pdbx_description
1 polymer ?
#
loop_
_entity_poly.entity_id
_entity_poly.type
_entity_poly.pdbx_seq_one_letter_code
_entity_poly.pdbx_strand_id
1 'polypeptide(L)'
;MKILIYGSGELIVMSYEFLANFVAWFAAALPRVVTAIIILIIGWAVGRILGAVIAKFLDKIGVDDALRKTAVGKAIEKSGITLPKFFDVLIRVFIYLIAVFAAVNVLEITLLTHYMQMVVEYLPNFIGGVFILIFGLMAADFVGDAITAIGKEAKIEYADLASLAVRGVLYLVVLIVGLSTMKIDVGILNMIVTAISWGLA
;
A
#
# COMPACT_ATOMS: atom_id res chain seq x y z
N MET A 1 -2.32 -66.18 30.11
CA MET A 1 -3.13 -64.96 30.36
C MET A 1 -2.27 -63.82 30.93
N LYS A 2 -1.18 -63.44 30.25
CA LYS A 2 -0.27 -62.36 30.71
C LYS A 2 0.17 -61.38 29.61
N ILE A 3 -0.37 -61.55 28.40
CA ILE A 3 -0.02 -60.76 27.20
C ILE A 3 -1.03 -59.60 26.98
N LEU A 4 -2.21 -59.64 27.62
CA LEU A 4 -3.26 -58.61 27.45
C LEU A 4 -3.12 -57.38 28.38
N ILE A 5 -2.15 -57.38 29.30
CA ILE A 5 -1.96 -56.27 30.27
C ILE A 5 -0.88 -55.28 29.78
N TYR A 6 0.00 -55.68 28.86
CA TYR A 6 1.07 -54.81 28.36
C TYR A 6 0.54 -53.80 27.32
N GLY A 7 -0.36 -54.24 26.43
CA GLY A 7 -0.94 -53.36 25.39
C GLY A 7 -1.95 -52.33 25.90
N SER A 8 -2.61 -52.54 27.04
CA SER A 8 -3.54 -51.55 27.61
C SER A 8 -2.82 -50.45 28.40
N GLY A 9 -1.71 -50.78 29.07
CA GLY A 9 -0.87 -49.81 29.77
C GLY A 9 -0.20 -48.82 28.81
N GLU A 10 0.35 -49.30 27.69
CA GLU A 10 0.98 -48.43 26.68
C GLU A 10 -0.03 -47.49 26.01
N LEU A 11 -1.27 -47.93 25.79
CA LEU A 11 -2.34 -47.11 25.20
C LEU A 11 -2.81 -46.01 26.16
N ILE A 12 -2.89 -46.32 27.46
CA ILE A 12 -3.21 -45.32 28.50
C ILE A 12 -2.06 -44.30 28.61
N VAL A 13 -0.81 -44.74 28.60
CA VAL A 13 0.37 -43.84 28.64
C VAL A 13 0.41 -42.94 27.40
N MET A 14 0.17 -43.48 26.21
CA MET A 14 0.11 -42.72 24.95
C MET A 14 -1.01 -41.66 24.96
N SER A 15 -2.18 -41.99 25.52
CA SER A 15 -3.28 -41.01 25.66
C SER A 15 -2.97 -39.90 26.67
N TYR A 16 -2.27 -40.24 27.76
CA TYR A 16 -1.84 -39.28 28.77
C TYR A 16 -0.78 -38.33 28.22
N GLU A 17 0.22 -38.85 27.50
CA GLU A 17 1.24 -38.03 26.84
C GLU A 17 0.65 -37.11 25.77
N PHE A 18 -0.33 -37.59 24.99
CA PHE A 18 -1.06 -36.74 24.04
C PHE A 18 -1.76 -35.56 24.74
N LEU A 19 -2.51 -35.83 25.82
CA LEU A 19 -3.19 -34.79 26.58
C LEU A 19 -2.21 -33.83 27.25
N ALA A 20 -1.11 -34.33 27.83
CA ALA A 20 -0.08 -33.51 28.44
C ALA A 20 0.60 -32.58 27.41
N ASN A 21 0.93 -33.11 26.23
CA ASN A 21 1.51 -32.33 25.13
C ASN A 21 0.52 -31.29 24.57
N PHE A 22 -0.77 -31.64 24.47
CA PHE A 22 -1.80 -30.70 24.03
C PHE A 22 -2.00 -29.55 25.02
N VAL A 23 -2.06 -29.86 26.32
CA VAL A 23 -2.16 -28.85 27.38
C VAL A 23 -0.90 -27.97 27.41
N ALA A 24 0.29 -28.56 27.26
CA ALA A 24 1.55 -27.80 27.23
C ALA A 24 1.60 -26.85 26.03
N TRP A 25 1.17 -27.30 24.84
CA TRP A 25 1.05 -26.46 23.65
C TRP A 25 0.06 -25.30 23.86
N PHE A 26 -1.12 -25.59 24.43
CA PHE A 26 -2.13 -24.56 24.72
C PHE A 26 -1.66 -23.53 25.75
N ALA A 27 -1.01 -23.99 26.82
CA ALA A 27 -0.43 -23.14 27.85
C ALA A 27 0.68 -22.24 27.29
N ALA A 28 1.48 -22.73 26.34
CA ALA A 28 2.51 -21.94 25.66
C ALA A 28 1.93 -20.94 24.64
N ALA A 29 0.78 -21.24 24.03
CA ALA A 29 0.12 -20.37 23.04
C ALA A 29 -0.61 -19.18 23.69
N LEU A 30 -1.18 -19.36 24.89
CA LEU A 30 -1.96 -18.34 25.60
C LEU A 30 -1.25 -16.98 25.71
N PRO A 31 0.00 -16.88 26.22
CA PRO A 31 0.72 -15.61 26.33
C PRO A 31 0.94 -14.91 24.97
N ARG A 32 1.15 -15.70 23.91
CA ARG A 32 1.37 -15.18 22.55
C ARG A 32 0.10 -14.57 21.99
N VAL A 33 -1.04 -15.23 22.20
CA VAL A 33 -2.36 -14.71 21.79
C VAL A 33 -2.67 -13.40 22.52
N VAL A 34 -2.42 -13.33 23.83
CA VAL A 34 -2.59 -12.09 24.61
C VAL A 34 -1.70 -10.97 24.04
N THR A 35 -0.43 -11.26 23.75
CA THR A 35 0.51 -10.29 23.19
C THR A 35 0.07 -9.82 21.80
N ALA A 36 -0.38 -10.73 20.93
CA ALA A 36 -0.90 -10.40 19.62
C ALA A 36 -2.14 -9.49 19.70
N ILE A 37 -3.07 -9.75 20.62
CA ILE A 37 -4.24 -8.89 20.87
C ILE A 37 -3.80 -7.49 21.30
N ILE A 38 -2.85 -7.38 22.24
CA ILE A 38 -2.30 -6.10 22.68
C ILE A 38 -1.72 -5.31 21.50
N ILE A 39 -0.93 -5.97 20.64
CA ILE A 39 -0.36 -5.36 19.43
C ILE A 39 -1.45 -4.84 18.51
N LEU A 40 -2.51 -5.62 18.27
CA LEU A 40 -3.63 -5.19 17.41
C LEU A 40 -4.35 -3.97 17.98
N ILE A 41 -4.57 -3.93 19.30
CA ILE A 41 -5.20 -2.77 19.97
C ILE A 41 -4.34 -1.53 19.83
N ILE A 42 -3.02 -1.66 20.07
CA ILE A 42 -2.06 -0.56 19.91
C ILE A 42 -2.05 -0.08 18.46
N GLY A 43 -1.94 -1.00 17.50
CA GLY A 43 -1.94 -0.69 16.08
C GLY A 43 -3.21 0.01 15.62
N TRP A 44 -4.37 -0.41 16.12
CA TRP A 44 -5.64 0.26 15.85
C TRP A 44 -5.66 1.71 16.36
N ALA A 45 -5.22 1.92 17.61
CA ALA A 45 -5.17 3.25 18.22
C ALA A 45 -4.18 4.16 17.48
N VAL A 46 -2.95 3.68 17.24
CA VAL A 46 -1.90 4.41 16.51
C VAL A 46 -2.36 4.74 15.10
N GLY A 47 -2.97 3.79 14.39
CA GLY A 47 -3.48 3.98 13.04
C GLY A 47 -4.50 5.11 12.96
N ARG A 48 -5.44 5.14 13.90
CA ARG A 48 -6.47 6.20 13.96
C ARG A 48 -5.88 7.58 14.23
N ILE A 49 -4.88 7.67 15.11
CA ILE A 49 -4.22 8.93 15.44
C ILE A 49 -3.38 9.43 14.26
N LEU A 50 -2.46 8.60 13.75
CA LEU A 50 -1.56 8.99 12.67
C LEU A 50 -2.29 9.29 11.38
N GLY A 51 -3.31 8.50 11.01
CA GLY A 51 -4.15 8.77 9.84
C GLY A 51 -4.81 10.15 9.93
N ALA A 52 -5.38 10.49 11.09
CA ALA A 52 -6.00 11.78 11.31
C ALA A 52 -4.99 12.94 11.31
N VAL A 53 -3.81 12.76 11.91
CA VAL A 53 -2.76 13.78 11.96
C VAL A 53 -2.22 14.08 10.56
N ILE A 54 -1.89 13.05 9.78
CA ILE A 54 -1.32 13.23 8.45
C ILE A 54 -2.37 13.77 7.48
N ALA A 55 -3.63 13.31 7.55
CA ALA A 55 -4.70 13.87 6.74
C ALA A 55 -4.91 15.37 7.00
N LYS A 56 -4.90 15.80 8.27
CA LYS A 56 -4.95 17.22 8.64
C LYS A 56 -3.73 18.00 8.17
N PHE A 57 -2.55 17.39 8.20
CA PHE A 57 -1.34 18.03 7.71
C PHE A 57 -1.40 18.25 6.19
N LEU A 58 -1.82 17.24 5.42
CA LEU A 58 -2.00 17.32 3.97
C LEU A 58 -3.04 18.37 3.55
N ASP A 59 -4.14 18.46 4.29
CA ASP A 59 -5.15 19.50 4.12
C ASP A 59 -4.56 20.90 4.37
N LYS A 60 -3.81 21.07 5.47
CA LYS A 60 -3.19 22.35 5.84
C LYS A 60 -2.18 22.87 4.81
N ILE A 61 -1.46 21.98 4.12
CA ILE A 61 -0.49 22.38 3.09
C ILE A 61 -1.13 22.59 1.70
N GLY A 62 -2.46 22.49 1.58
CA GLY A 62 -3.18 22.74 0.34
C GLY A 62 -3.03 21.63 -0.71
N VAL A 63 -2.63 20.43 -0.30
CA VAL A 63 -2.52 19.29 -1.22
C VAL A 63 -3.89 18.90 -1.79
N ASP A 64 -4.96 19.05 -1.00
CA ASP A 64 -6.35 18.81 -1.47
C ASP A 64 -6.69 19.72 -2.66
N ASP A 65 -6.53 21.04 -2.51
CA ASP A 65 -6.84 22.01 -3.57
C ASP A 65 -6.02 21.82 -4.84
N ALA A 66 -4.74 21.46 -4.69
CA ALA A 66 -3.87 21.18 -5.82
C ALA A 66 -4.29 19.89 -6.55
N LEU A 67 -4.61 18.82 -5.80
CA LEU A 67 -5.06 17.54 -6.35
C LEU A 67 -6.43 17.64 -7.02
N ARG A 68 -7.39 18.42 -6.50
CA ARG A 68 -8.74 18.58 -7.08
C ARG A 68 -8.74 19.00 -8.55
N LYS A 69 -7.72 19.76 -8.96
CA LYS A 69 -7.58 20.22 -10.35
C LYS A 69 -7.09 19.11 -11.29
N THR A 70 -6.35 18.14 -10.74
CA THR A 70 -5.76 17.01 -11.49
C THR A 70 -6.80 15.95 -11.86
N ALA A 71 -6.44 15.09 -12.81
CA ALA A 71 -7.25 13.92 -13.17
C ALA A 71 -7.49 12.96 -11.98
N VAL A 72 -6.51 12.84 -11.07
CA VAL A 72 -6.59 11.95 -9.90
C VAL A 72 -7.57 12.49 -8.87
N GLY A 73 -7.50 13.78 -8.52
CA GLY A 73 -8.44 14.38 -7.57
C GLY A 73 -9.88 14.28 -8.07
N LYS A 74 -10.11 14.54 -9.36
CA LYS A 74 -11.43 14.35 -9.98
C LYS A 74 -11.91 12.90 -9.93
N ALA A 75 -11.03 11.92 -10.10
CA ALA A 75 -11.37 10.50 -10.00
C ALA A 75 -11.73 10.11 -8.56
N ILE A 76 -10.99 10.62 -7.57
CA ILE A 76 -11.24 10.38 -6.14
C ILE A 76 -12.56 11.02 -5.72
N GLU A 77 -12.82 12.30 -6.07
CA GLU A 77 -14.09 12.96 -5.77
C GLU A 77 -15.29 12.24 -6.41
N LYS A 78 -15.15 11.75 -7.65
CA LYS A 78 -16.19 10.95 -8.33
C LYS A 78 -16.53 9.65 -7.60
N SER A 79 -15.61 9.10 -6.81
CA SER A 79 -15.87 7.92 -5.98
C SER A 79 -16.70 8.21 -4.72
N GLY A 80 -17.01 9.49 -4.45
CA GLY A 80 -17.74 9.93 -3.26
C GLY A 80 -16.86 10.09 -2.02
N ILE A 81 -15.53 10.03 -2.17
CA ILE A 81 -14.55 10.15 -1.08
C ILE A 81 -13.80 11.48 -1.24
N THR A 82 -13.61 12.21 -0.14
CA THR A 82 -12.78 13.43 -0.14
C THR A 82 -11.30 13.09 -0.10
N LEU A 83 -10.43 13.97 -0.61
CA LEU A 83 -8.98 13.73 -0.62
C LEU A 83 -8.37 13.55 0.78
N PRO A 84 -8.70 14.35 1.80
CA PRO A 84 -8.21 14.13 3.17
C PRO A 84 -8.66 12.78 3.71
N LYS A 85 -9.88 12.35 3.35
CA LYS A 85 -10.39 11.04 3.77
C LYS A 85 -9.67 9.89 3.06
N PHE A 86 -9.33 10.05 1.79
CA PHE A 86 -8.54 9.07 1.05
C PHE A 86 -7.18 8.83 1.73
N PHE A 87 -6.44 9.91 2.06
CA PHE A 87 -5.16 9.79 2.76
C PHE A 87 -5.30 9.23 4.18
N ASP A 88 -6.33 9.65 4.93
CA ASP A 88 -6.64 9.07 6.26
C ASP A 88 -6.84 7.55 6.18
N VAL A 89 -7.62 7.08 5.21
CA VAL A 89 -7.87 5.64 5.01
C VAL A 89 -6.61 4.91 4.58
N LEU A 90 -5.87 5.46 3.62
CA LEU A 90 -4.64 4.86 3.10
C LEU A 90 -3.61 4.62 4.22
N ILE A 91 -3.42 5.60 5.09
CA ILE A 91 -2.47 5.54 6.21
C ILE A 91 -2.96 4.59 7.30
N ARG A 92 -4.26 4.58 7.62
CA ARG A 92 -4.81 3.61 8.58
C ARG A 92 -4.62 2.18 8.12
N VAL A 93 -4.94 1.90 6.86
CA VAL A 93 -4.76 0.57 6.27
C VAL A 93 -3.29 0.15 6.35
N PHE A 94 -2.35 1.06 6.07
CA PHE A 94 -0.92 0.81 6.21
C PHE A 94 -0.53 0.37 7.63
N ILE A 95 -0.95 1.14 8.63
CA ILE A 95 -0.61 0.88 10.03
C ILE A 95 -1.28 -0.40 10.52
N TYR A 96 -2.53 -0.65 10.10
CA TYR A 96 -3.24 -1.88 10.46
C TYR A 96 -2.56 -3.11 9.87
N LEU A 97 -2.08 -3.05 8.63
CA LEU A 97 -1.35 -4.17 8.02
C LEU A 97 -0.04 -4.47 8.77
N ILE A 98 0.71 -3.43 9.17
CA ILE A 98 1.91 -3.61 10.00
C ILE A 98 1.56 -4.23 11.36
N ALA A 99 0.48 -3.76 12.00
CA ALA A 99 0.04 -4.30 13.28
C ALA A 99 -0.41 -5.76 13.17
N VAL A 100 -1.13 -6.12 12.11
CA VAL A 100 -1.52 -7.50 11.82
C VAL A 100 -0.30 -8.37 11.57
N PHE A 101 0.68 -7.89 10.81
CA PHE A 101 1.94 -8.61 10.61
C PHE A 101 2.69 -8.85 11.92
N ALA A 102 2.83 -7.82 12.76
CA ALA A 102 3.47 -7.94 14.07
C ALA A 102 2.73 -8.96 14.96
N ALA A 103 1.40 -8.93 14.97
CA ALA A 103 0.57 -9.89 15.68
C ALA A 103 0.77 -11.33 15.16
N VAL A 104 0.75 -11.52 13.84
CA VAL A 104 0.99 -12.83 13.19
C VAL A 104 2.38 -13.36 13.52
N ASN A 105 3.40 -12.51 13.51
CA ASN A 105 4.78 -12.88 13.83
C ASN A 105 4.88 -13.38 15.29
N VAL A 106 4.24 -12.69 16.23
CA VAL A 106 4.17 -13.12 17.64
C VAL A 106 3.44 -14.45 17.84
N LEU A 107 2.46 -14.77 16.97
CA LEU A 107 1.81 -16.07 16.99
C LEU A 107 2.70 -17.21 16.47
N GLU A 108 3.86 -16.89 15.87
CA GLU A 108 4.84 -17.84 15.31
C GLU A 108 4.25 -18.80 14.26
N ILE A 109 3.24 -18.35 13.51
CA ILE A 109 2.67 -19.12 12.41
C ILE A 109 3.57 -18.91 11.19
N THR A 110 4.58 -19.77 11.00
CA THR A 110 5.63 -19.61 9.98
C THR A 110 5.09 -19.29 8.59
N LEU A 111 4.11 -20.08 8.13
CA LEU A 111 3.52 -19.91 6.80
C LEU A 111 2.84 -18.55 6.65
N LEU A 112 2.03 -18.17 7.65
CA LEU A 112 1.30 -16.90 7.63
C LEU A 112 2.26 -15.71 7.75
N THR A 113 3.29 -15.83 8.59
CA THR A 113 4.32 -14.80 8.77
C THR A 113 5.06 -14.54 7.47
N HIS A 114 5.44 -15.60 6.74
CA HIS A 114 6.11 -15.47 5.44
C HIS A 114 5.27 -14.72 4.41
N TYR A 115 4.00 -15.10 4.21
CA TYR A 115 3.13 -14.40 3.26
C TYR A 115 2.81 -12.97 3.69
N MET A 116 2.58 -12.74 4.99
CA MET A 116 2.35 -11.39 5.52
C MET A 116 3.58 -10.50 5.37
N GLN A 117 4.78 -11.04 5.53
CA GLN A 117 6.03 -10.32 5.29
C GLN A 117 6.10 -9.82 3.84
N MET A 118 5.80 -10.68 2.86
CA MET A 118 5.75 -10.26 1.45
C MET A 118 4.77 -9.10 1.22
N VAL A 119 3.58 -9.16 1.83
CA VAL A 119 2.58 -8.09 1.74
C VAL A 119 3.09 -6.79 2.35
N VAL A 120 3.69 -6.85 3.55
CA VAL A 120 4.23 -5.66 4.23
C VAL A 120 5.43 -5.08 3.50
N GLU A 121 6.30 -5.88 2.90
CA GLU A 121 7.45 -5.40 2.11
C GLU A 121 7.04 -4.79 0.76
N TYR A 122 5.94 -5.26 0.17
CA TYR A 122 5.36 -4.66 -1.03
C TYR A 122 4.75 -3.29 -0.75
N LEU A 123 4.20 -3.10 0.46
CA LEU A 123 3.37 -1.96 0.79
C LEU A 123 4.08 -0.58 0.72
N PRO A 124 5.35 -0.41 1.18
CA PRO A 124 6.12 0.82 0.96
C PRO A 124 6.27 1.18 -0.52
N ASN A 125 6.55 0.19 -1.37
CA ASN A 125 6.71 0.38 -2.82
C ASN A 125 5.38 0.81 -3.46
N PHE A 126 4.28 0.16 -3.07
CA PHE A 126 2.94 0.53 -3.50
C PHE A 126 2.61 1.98 -3.12
N ILE A 127 2.82 2.37 -1.87
CA ILE A 127 2.57 3.73 -1.39
C ILE A 127 3.47 4.75 -2.09
N GLY A 128 4.77 4.44 -2.24
CA GLY A 128 5.70 5.28 -2.99
C GLY A 128 5.22 5.53 -4.43
N GLY A 129 4.75 4.48 -5.10
CA GLY A 129 4.14 4.60 -6.42
C GLY A 129 2.86 5.45 -6.42
N VAL A 130 1.97 5.28 -5.43
CA VAL A 130 0.74 6.10 -5.32
C VAL A 130 1.12 7.58 -5.15
N PHE A 131 2.12 7.88 -4.32
CA PHE A 131 2.63 9.24 -4.16
C PHE A 131 3.25 9.79 -5.44
N ILE A 132 4.04 9.01 -6.17
CA ILE A 132 4.61 9.41 -7.46
C ILE A 132 3.49 9.72 -8.47
N LEU A 133 2.45 8.89 -8.54
CA LEU A 133 1.31 9.16 -9.43
C LEU A 133 0.60 10.45 -9.03
N ILE A 134 0.31 10.64 -7.75
CA ILE A 134 -0.36 11.84 -7.24
C ILE A 134 0.45 13.11 -7.53
N PHE A 135 1.69 13.15 -7.05
CA PHE A 135 2.53 14.35 -7.12
C PHE A 135 3.12 14.55 -8.52
N GLY A 136 3.45 13.48 -9.23
CA GLY A 136 3.96 13.54 -10.59
C GLY A 136 2.91 14.06 -11.56
N LEU A 137 1.65 13.62 -11.44
CA LEU A 137 0.57 14.13 -12.31
C LEU A 137 0.27 15.59 -12.00
N MET A 138 0.31 15.98 -10.72
CA MET A 138 0.19 17.38 -10.31
C MET A 138 1.34 18.24 -10.88
N ALA A 139 2.58 17.74 -10.85
CA ALA A 139 3.73 18.42 -11.43
C ALA A 139 3.60 18.53 -12.96
N ALA A 140 3.11 17.49 -13.64
CA ALA A 140 2.88 17.50 -15.07
C ALA A 140 1.80 18.52 -15.48
N ASP A 141 0.72 18.63 -14.71
CA ASP A 141 -0.30 19.68 -14.90
C ASP A 141 0.31 21.08 -14.73
N PHE A 142 1.10 21.29 -13.68
CA PHE A 142 1.77 22.57 -13.42
C PHE A 142 2.71 22.97 -14.57
N VAL A 143 3.53 22.04 -15.06
CA VAL A 143 4.43 22.29 -16.20
C VAL A 143 3.63 22.62 -17.45
N GLY A 144 2.54 21.89 -17.71
CA GLY A 144 1.65 22.19 -18.82
C GLY A 144 1.01 23.57 -18.73
N ASP A 145 0.53 23.96 -17.55
CA ASP A 145 -0.07 25.29 -17.33
C ASP A 145 0.95 26.40 -17.57
N ALA A 146 2.19 26.22 -17.10
CA ALA A 146 3.27 27.16 -17.32
C ALA A 146 3.60 27.34 -18.81
N ILE A 147 3.65 26.25 -19.58
CA ILE A 147 3.88 26.30 -21.03
C ILE A 147 2.76 27.04 -21.74
N THR A 148 1.50 26.78 -21.37
CA THR A 148 0.35 27.50 -21.92
C THR A 148 0.45 29.00 -21.64
N ALA A 149 0.79 29.38 -20.40
CA ALA A 149 0.91 30.79 -20.01
C ALA A 149 1.98 31.52 -20.82
N ILE A 150 3.17 30.92 -20.94
CA ILE A 150 4.30 31.48 -21.70
C ILE A 150 3.95 31.57 -23.19
N GLY A 151 3.34 30.53 -23.76
CA GLY A 151 3.01 30.49 -25.18
C GLY A 151 1.94 31.52 -25.56
N LYS A 152 0.95 31.77 -24.69
CA LYS A 152 -0.06 32.80 -24.91
C LYS A 152 0.53 34.21 -24.86
N GLU A 153 1.44 34.47 -23.92
CA GLU A 153 2.15 35.75 -23.83
C GLU A 153 3.03 35.99 -25.08
N ALA A 154 3.72 34.94 -25.54
CA ALA A 154 4.55 34.99 -26.74
C ALA A 154 3.74 35.00 -28.07
N LYS A 155 2.40 35.02 -28.00
CA LYS A 155 1.48 34.96 -29.15
C LYS A 155 1.74 33.75 -30.06
N ILE A 156 2.12 32.62 -29.48
CA ILE A 156 2.28 31.35 -30.21
C ILE A 156 0.89 30.77 -30.46
N GLU A 157 0.50 30.68 -31.73
CA GLU A 157 -0.82 30.21 -32.18
C GLU A 157 -1.14 28.78 -31.68
N TYR A 158 -0.11 27.95 -31.49
CA TYR A 158 -0.23 26.55 -31.09
C TYR A 158 0.21 26.27 -29.64
N ALA A 159 0.23 27.28 -28.77
CA ALA A 159 0.62 27.13 -27.36
C ALA A 159 -0.18 26.05 -26.62
N ASP A 160 -1.50 26.00 -26.86
CA ASP A 160 -2.37 25.01 -26.23
C ASP A 160 -2.06 23.57 -26.72
N LEU A 161 -1.79 23.37 -28.03
CA LEU A 161 -1.41 22.06 -28.59
C LEU A 161 -0.04 21.60 -28.07
N ALA A 162 0.94 22.49 -28.00
CA ALA A 162 2.26 22.20 -27.45
C ALA A 162 2.17 21.80 -25.97
N SER A 163 1.37 22.52 -25.18
CA SER A 163 1.15 22.20 -23.77
C SER A 163 0.47 20.84 -23.60
N LEU A 164 -0.48 20.48 -24.46
CA LEU A 164 -1.15 19.19 -24.45
C LEU A 164 -0.17 18.05 -24.73
N ALA A 165 0.71 18.21 -25.72
CA ALA A 165 1.73 17.22 -26.04
C ALA A 165 2.69 17.00 -24.86
N VAL A 166 3.18 18.09 -24.24
CA VAL A 166 4.08 18.00 -23.09
C VAL A 166 3.40 17.34 -21.89
N ARG A 167 2.15 17.72 -21.57
CA ARG A 167 1.39 17.06 -20.49
C ARG A 167 1.22 15.57 -20.76
N GLY A 168 0.84 15.20 -21.99
CA GLY A 168 0.67 13.80 -22.39
C GLY A 168 1.93 12.97 -22.19
N VAL A 169 3.09 13.49 -22.61
CA VAL A 169 4.38 12.83 -22.40
C VAL A 169 4.71 12.71 -20.91
N LEU A 170 4.58 13.78 -20.13
CA LEU A 170 4.83 13.75 -18.69
C LEU A 170 3.90 12.78 -17.96
N TYR A 171 2.63 12.68 -18.36
CA TYR A 171 1.69 11.72 -17.82
C TYR A 171 2.12 10.28 -18.08
N LEU A 172 2.58 9.97 -19.29
CA LEU A 172 3.10 8.64 -19.60
C LEU A 172 4.34 8.31 -18.75
N VAL A 173 5.27 9.26 -18.63
CA VAL A 173 6.48 9.09 -17.81
C VAL A 173 6.12 8.85 -16.35
N VAL A 174 5.26 9.71 -15.77
CA VAL A 174 4.81 9.57 -14.37
C VAL A 174 4.08 8.26 -14.16
N LEU A 175 3.24 7.85 -15.10
CA LEU A 175 2.51 6.59 -15.03
C LEU A 175 3.47 5.40 -15.04
N ILE A 176 4.47 5.39 -15.92
CA ILE A 176 5.49 4.34 -15.98
C ILE A 176 6.32 4.31 -14.70
N VAL A 177 6.82 5.45 -14.23
CA VAL A 177 7.66 5.53 -13.03
C VAL A 177 6.86 5.14 -11.79
N GLY A 178 5.62 5.61 -11.68
CA GLY A 178 4.72 5.28 -10.57
C GLY A 178 4.41 3.79 -10.52
N LEU A 179 3.97 3.20 -11.65
CA LEU A 179 3.67 1.77 -11.74
C LEU A 179 4.93 0.90 -11.54
N SER A 180 6.07 1.30 -12.09
CA SER A 180 7.34 0.62 -11.88
C SER A 180 7.76 0.64 -10.41
N THR A 181 7.55 1.76 -9.71
CA THR A 181 7.80 1.89 -8.27
C THR A 181 6.87 0.97 -7.47
N MET A 182 5.61 0.80 -7.91
CA MET A 182 4.71 -0.20 -7.34
C MET A 182 5.14 -1.66 -7.63
N LYS A 183 6.26 -1.90 -8.31
CA LYS A 183 6.68 -3.22 -8.81
C LYS A 183 5.67 -3.87 -9.76
N ILE A 184 4.83 -3.05 -10.41
CA ILE A 184 3.95 -3.50 -11.49
C ILE A 184 4.79 -3.57 -12.76
N ASP A 185 4.65 -4.66 -13.51
CA ASP A 185 5.36 -4.82 -14.79
C ASP A 185 4.84 -3.79 -15.80
N VAL A 186 5.73 -2.87 -16.18
CA VAL A 186 5.48 -1.80 -17.17
C VAL A 186 6.14 -2.10 -18.51
N GLY A 187 6.57 -3.34 -18.76
CA GLY A 187 7.25 -3.74 -19.99
C GLY A 187 6.47 -3.37 -21.25
N ILE A 188 5.15 -3.58 -21.25
CA ILE A 188 4.27 -3.20 -22.37
C ILE A 188 4.27 -1.68 -22.59
N LEU A 189 4.21 -0.89 -21.51
CA LEU A 189 4.22 0.56 -21.61
C LEU A 189 5.56 1.07 -22.14
N ASN A 190 6.67 0.51 -21.67
CA ASN A 190 8.01 0.85 -22.15
C ASN A 190 8.19 0.52 -23.64
N MET A 191 7.65 -0.61 -24.11
CA MET A 191 7.66 -0.97 -25.54
C MET A 191 6.91 0.06 -26.39
N ILE A 192 5.71 0.48 -25.96
CA ILE A 192 4.92 1.50 -26.67
C ILE A 192 5.66 2.85 -26.69
N VAL A 193 6.18 3.30 -25.55
CA VAL A 193 6.92 4.57 -25.46
C VAL A 193 8.18 4.54 -26.31
N THR A 194 8.92 3.43 -26.29
CA THR A 194 10.11 3.25 -27.11
C THR A 194 9.75 3.26 -28.60
N ALA A 195 8.70 2.55 -29.01
CA ALA A 195 8.22 2.53 -30.39
C ALA A 195 7.82 3.93 -30.89
N ILE A 196 7.11 4.72 -30.07
CA ILE A 196 6.79 6.12 -30.39
C ILE A 196 8.06 6.96 -30.48
N SER A 197 9.03 6.76 -29.57
CA SER A 197 10.28 7.50 -29.55
C SER A 197 11.12 7.27 -30.81
N TRP A 198 11.18 6.02 -31.30
CA TRP A 198 11.81 5.70 -32.60
C TRP A 198 11.03 6.24 -33.79
N GLY A 199 9.70 6.31 -33.71
CA GLY A 199 8.87 6.86 -34.79
C GLY A 199 8.97 8.38 -34.93
N LEU A 200 9.49 9.09 -33.93
CA LEU A 200 9.69 10.54 -33.93
C LEU A 200 11.13 10.98 -34.27
N ALA A 201 12.09 10.04 -34.33
CA ALA A 201 13.50 10.28 -34.60
C ALA A 201 13.84 10.10 -36.09
#